data_AF-A0A7C3U6W9-F1
#
_entry.id   AF-A0A7C3U6W9-F1
#
_cell.length_a   1.000
_cell.length_b   1.000
_cell.length_c   1.000
_cell.angle_alpha   90.00
_cell.angle_beta   90.00
_cell.angle_gamma   90.00
#
_symmetry.space_group_name_H-M   'P 1'
#
loop_
_entity.id
_entity.type
_entity.pdbx_description
1 polymer ?
#
loop_
_entity_poly.entity_id
_entity_poly.type
_entity_poly.pdbx_seq_one_letter_code
_entity_poly.pdbx_strand_id
1 'polypeptide(L)'
;MRARYYHSGLGRFVSADTVVPGVGSQALNRYSYVLGNPLRFIDPTGHKQDTPPVGCEHSPQCMAWWRESIVKFRGNWSAGHRAAVANGAWAVANRLTGVVANQQVMVMQIPVEQRRYVPESVSLSSLWGLSPHEVFHAVYGEVTFLRASTGDVSGMWAASNQDGWVQGSNDLPAWFRAACPPGNICYDASVFTRGTTAFNEVDGHTQLELNAVHELTHWLDHRGGRKARAHLASTWSTASLQRGAGGWAGDFPGWQQSDEPGQGEVLADMGIGWTYGRWANDRLGALRASYMKANMPVFIALAVAGN
;
A
#
# COMPACT_ATOMS: atom_id res chain seq x y z
N MET A 1 15.26 -0.61 -14.83
CA MET A 1 15.58 -0.78 -16.28
C MET A 1 14.31 -1.23 -17.01
N ARG A 2 13.87 -0.53 -18.06
CA ARG A 2 12.71 -0.92 -18.90
C ARG A 2 13.19 -1.87 -19.99
N ALA A 3 12.78 -3.13 -19.96
CA ALA A 3 13.40 -4.14 -20.81
C ALA A 3 12.78 -4.30 -22.21
N ARG A 4 11.54 -3.82 -22.45
CA ARG A 4 10.86 -3.94 -23.75
C ARG A 4 9.98 -2.74 -24.09
N TYR A 5 9.87 -2.45 -25.40
CA TYR A 5 8.99 -1.43 -25.94
C TYR A 5 7.60 -2.02 -26.22
N TYR A 6 6.55 -1.36 -25.71
CA TYR A 6 5.15 -1.73 -25.92
C TYR A 6 4.52 -0.89 -27.03
N HIS A 7 3.79 -1.53 -27.94
CA HIS A 7 3.06 -0.84 -29.02
C HIS A 7 1.57 -0.81 -28.71
N SER A 8 1.07 0.36 -28.29
CA SER A 8 -0.33 0.56 -27.90
C SER A 8 -1.32 0.21 -29.01
N GLY A 9 -1.02 0.54 -30.27
CA GLY A 9 -1.90 0.22 -31.41
C GLY A 9 -2.00 -1.27 -31.75
N LEU A 10 -1.11 -2.12 -31.23
CA LEU A 10 -1.10 -3.58 -31.48
C LEU A 10 -1.45 -4.39 -30.23
N GLY A 11 -1.56 -3.73 -29.07
CA GLY A 11 -1.85 -4.38 -27.79
C GLY A 11 -0.75 -5.32 -27.28
N ARG A 12 0.52 -5.15 -27.69
CA ARG A 12 1.62 -6.10 -27.43
C ARG A 12 3.01 -5.48 -27.43
N PHE A 13 4.02 -6.20 -26.93
CA PHE A 13 5.43 -5.82 -27.05
C PHE A 13 5.91 -5.95 -28.50
N VAL A 14 6.84 -5.08 -28.92
CA VAL A 14 7.45 -5.13 -30.26
C VAL A 14 8.65 -6.07 -30.34
N SER A 15 9.09 -6.60 -29.21
CA SER A 15 10.14 -7.61 -29.10
C SER A 15 9.69 -8.78 -28.23
N ALA A 16 10.19 -9.97 -28.56
CA ALA A 16 9.90 -11.16 -27.76
C ALA A 16 10.53 -11.05 -26.36
N ASP A 17 9.82 -11.55 -25.36
CA ASP A 17 10.32 -11.68 -23.99
C ASP A 17 11.56 -12.55 -23.94
N THR A 18 12.69 -12.13 -23.37
CA THR A 18 13.87 -12.99 -23.17
C THR A 18 13.66 -14.02 -22.07
N VAL A 19 12.65 -13.83 -21.22
CA VAL A 19 12.25 -14.75 -20.14
C VAL A 19 10.91 -15.39 -20.53
N VAL A 20 10.72 -16.67 -20.20
CA VAL A 20 9.41 -17.32 -20.35
C VAL A 20 8.68 -17.21 -18.99
N PRO A 21 7.59 -16.42 -18.88
CA PRO A 21 6.99 -16.10 -17.59
C PRO A 21 6.22 -17.27 -16.92
N GLY A 22 6.06 -18.41 -17.60
CA GLY A 22 5.40 -19.60 -17.06
C GLY A 22 5.06 -20.66 -18.11
N VAL A 23 4.33 -21.72 -17.72
CA VAL A 23 4.00 -22.87 -18.58
C VAL A 23 2.57 -22.87 -19.14
N GLY A 24 1.76 -21.87 -18.80
CA GLY A 24 0.39 -21.73 -19.33
C GLY A 24 0.39 -21.27 -20.80
N SER A 25 -0.66 -21.60 -21.55
CA SER A 25 -0.81 -21.24 -22.97
C SER A 25 -0.67 -19.73 -23.23
N GLN A 26 -1.11 -18.89 -22.29
CA GLN A 26 -0.96 -17.44 -22.36
C GLN A 26 0.47 -16.96 -22.06
N ALA A 27 1.22 -17.68 -21.21
CA ALA A 27 2.61 -17.37 -20.88
C ALA A 27 3.59 -17.78 -21.99
N LEU A 28 3.17 -18.64 -22.92
CA LEU A 28 3.96 -19.01 -24.11
C LEU A 28 3.95 -17.92 -25.20
N ASN A 29 3.01 -16.98 -25.15
CA ASN A 29 3.01 -15.84 -26.07
C ASN A 29 3.98 -14.76 -25.56
N ARG A 30 5.23 -14.85 -26.02
CA ARG A 30 6.36 -13.96 -25.66
C ARG A 30 6.19 -12.49 -26.09
N TYR A 31 5.15 -12.16 -26.84
CA TYR A 31 4.83 -10.77 -27.20
C TYR A 31 3.66 -10.20 -26.38
N SER A 32 2.91 -11.05 -25.67
CA SER A 32 1.73 -10.62 -24.92
C SER A 32 2.07 -9.62 -23.82
N TYR A 33 1.22 -8.60 -23.67
CA TYR A 33 1.26 -7.70 -22.53
C TYR A 33 0.33 -8.24 -21.45
N VAL A 34 0.88 -8.47 -20.25
CA VAL A 34 0.16 -8.84 -19.02
C VAL A 34 -0.93 -9.91 -19.17
N LEU A 35 -0.58 -11.06 -19.79
CA LEU A 35 -1.51 -12.17 -20.01
C LEU A 35 -2.84 -11.74 -20.68
N GLY A 36 -2.78 -10.72 -21.54
CA GLY A 36 -3.95 -10.19 -22.25
C GLY A 36 -4.95 -9.43 -21.39
N ASN A 37 -4.64 -9.08 -20.14
CA ASN A 37 -5.55 -8.36 -19.24
C ASN A 37 -4.98 -7.01 -18.73
N PRO A 38 -4.80 -6.01 -19.61
CA PRO A 38 -4.22 -4.71 -19.28
C PRO A 38 -5.10 -3.81 -18.40
N LEU A 39 -6.36 -4.20 -18.20
CA LEU A 39 -7.25 -3.51 -17.26
C LEU A 39 -6.98 -3.91 -15.82
N ARG A 40 -6.44 -5.12 -15.60
CA ARG A 40 -6.18 -5.69 -14.28
C ARG A 40 -4.70 -5.62 -13.91
N PHE A 41 -3.81 -5.64 -14.89
CA PHE A 41 -2.39 -5.88 -14.69
C PHE A 41 -1.52 -4.83 -15.41
N ILE A 42 -0.36 -4.55 -14.84
CA ILE A 42 0.67 -3.68 -15.41
C ILE A 42 1.99 -4.45 -15.39
N ASP A 43 2.86 -4.31 -16.39
CA ASP A 43 4.21 -4.89 -16.41
C ASP A 43 5.28 -3.76 -16.46
N PRO A 44 5.70 -3.24 -15.29
CA PRO A 44 6.69 -2.15 -15.19
C PRO A 44 8.11 -2.55 -15.56
N THR A 45 8.43 -3.85 -15.48
CA THR A 45 9.75 -4.37 -15.87
C THR A 45 9.86 -4.61 -17.38
N GLY A 46 8.71 -4.81 -18.02
CA GLY A 46 8.61 -5.34 -19.36
C GLY A 46 8.93 -6.83 -19.42
N HIS A 47 8.77 -7.60 -18.35
CA HIS A 47 8.97 -9.06 -18.33
C HIS A 47 7.95 -9.80 -17.47
N LYS A 48 7.35 -9.11 -16.50
CA LYS A 48 6.50 -9.72 -15.49
C LYS A 48 5.50 -8.69 -14.98
N GLN A 49 4.23 -9.08 -14.92
CA GLN A 49 3.15 -8.27 -14.35
C GLN A 49 3.41 -8.00 -12.86
N ASP A 50 3.19 -6.79 -12.36
CA ASP A 50 3.47 -6.36 -10.97
C ASP A 50 2.45 -6.87 -9.93
N THR A 51 1.58 -7.78 -10.34
CA THR A 51 0.58 -8.41 -9.47
C THR A 51 0.56 -9.92 -9.72
N PRO A 52 0.44 -10.74 -8.66
CA PRO A 52 0.39 -12.18 -8.84
C PRO A 52 -0.79 -12.58 -9.74
N PRO A 53 -0.63 -13.59 -10.63
CA PRO A 53 -1.74 -14.09 -11.44
C PRO A 53 -2.87 -14.62 -10.56
N VAL A 54 -4.12 -14.34 -10.95
CA VAL A 54 -5.32 -14.90 -10.32
C VAL A 54 -5.25 -16.43 -10.34
N GLY A 55 -5.50 -17.08 -9.20
CA GLY A 55 -5.54 -18.55 -9.11
C GLY A 55 -4.18 -19.24 -8.95
N CYS A 56 -3.10 -18.49 -8.66
CA CYS A 56 -1.77 -19.09 -8.43
C CYS A 56 -1.52 -19.54 -6.99
N GLU A 57 -2.53 -19.52 -6.11
CA GLU A 57 -2.42 -19.65 -4.65
C GLU A 57 -1.72 -20.94 -4.15
N HIS A 58 -1.45 -21.89 -5.05
CA HIS A 58 -0.76 -23.14 -4.75
C HIS A 58 0.36 -23.51 -5.74
N SER A 59 0.81 -22.59 -6.61
CA SER A 59 1.87 -22.91 -7.60
C SER A 59 3.28 -22.50 -7.12
N PRO A 60 4.32 -23.30 -7.44
CA PRO A 60 5.73 -22.92 -7.19
C PRO A 60 6.14 -21.59 -7.86
N GLN A 61 5.44 -21.17 -8.91
CA GLN A 61 5.68 -19.90 -9.62
C GLN A 61 5.26 -18.68 -8.79
N CYS A 62 4.20 -18.79 -7.99
CA CYS A 62 3.85 -17.74 -7.02
C CYS A 62 4.80 -17.76 -5.80
N MET A 63 5.28 -18.93 -5.37
CA MET A 63 6.31 -19.03 -4.33
C MET A 63 7.66 -18.39 -4.71
N ALA A 64 7.98 -18.28 -6.00
CA ALA A 64 9.14 -17.53 -6.49
C ALA A 64 8.90 -16.01 -6.45
N TRP A 65 7.69 -15.54 -6.74
CA TRP A 65 7.27 -14.15 -6.57
C TRP A 65 7.34 -13.68 -5.11
N TRP A 66 6.92 -14.51 -4.15
CA TRP A 66 6.96 -14.18 -2.73
C TRP A 66 8.38 -14.10 -2.14
N ARG A 67 9.41 -14.64 -2.82
CA ARG A 67 10.82 -14.46 -2.42
C ARG A 67 11.34 -13.05 -2.74
N GLU A 68 10.63 -12.30 -3.58
CA GLU A 68 10.90 -10.90 -3.96
C GLU A 68 9.80 -9.97 -3.41
N SER A 69 9.18 -10.32 -2.28
CA SER A 69 8.20 -9.45 -1.63
C SER A 69 8.86 -8.13 -1.20
N ILE A 70 8.19 -7.01 -1.46
CA ILE A 70 8.67 -5.66 -1.08
C ILE A 70 8.65 -5.44 0.45
N VAL A 71 8.09 -6.39 1.19
CA VAL A 71 8.01 -6.43 2.64
C VAL A 71 8.57 -7.75 3.16
N LYS A 72 9.07 -7.73 4.39
CA LYS A 72 9.58 -8.92 5.08
C LYS A 72 8.49 -9.54 5.94
N PHE A 73 8.61 -10.84 6.19
CA PHE A 73 7.69 -11.57 7.07
C PHE A 73 8.47 -12.24 8.20
N ARG A 74 7.96 -12.12 9.42
CA ARG A 74 8.47 -12.82 10.60
C ARG A 74 7.34 -13.57 11.29
N GLY A 75 7.61 -14.77 11.79
CA GLY A 75 6.60 -15.65 12.38
C GLY A 75 5.94 -16.60 11.38
N ASN A 76 4.98 -17.39 11.86
CA ASN A 76 4.40 -18.48 11.07
C ASN A 76 3.28 -18.00 10.13
N TRP A 77 3.62 -17.40 9.00
CA TRP A 77 2.64 -16.99 7.99
C TRP A 77 2.31 -18.14 7.02
N SER A 78 1.03 -18.28 6.65
CA SER A 78 0.65 -19.13 5.52
C SER A 78 1.01 -18.44 4.19
N ALA A 79 1.05 -19.20 3.09
CA ALA A 79 1.30 -18.62 1.77
C ALA A 79 0.21 -17.59 1.39
N GLY A 80 -1.08 -17.91 1.62
CA GLY A 80 -2.19 -17.00 1.35
C GLY A 80 -2.16 -15.71 2.18
N HIS A 81 -1.77 -15.78 3.47
CA HIS A 81 -1.67 -14.57 4.29
C HIS A 81 -0.50 -13.67 3.86
N ARG A 82 0.65 -14.25 3.53
CA ARG A 82 1.75 -13.47 2.91
C ARG A 82 1.29 -12.84 1.61
N ALA A 83 0.43 -13.55 0.87
CA ALA A 83 -0.06 -13.09 -0.40
C ALA A 83 -0.91 -11.82 -0.27
N ALA A 84 -1.92 -11.87 0.60
CA ALA A 84 -2.78 -10.73 0.89
C ALA A 84 -1.98 -9.50 1.34
N VAL A 85 -1.03 -9.67 2.28
CA VAL A 85 -0.22 -8.56 2.79
C VAL A 85 0.60 -7.90 1.69
N ALA A 86 1.33 -8.68 0.89
CA ALA A 86 2.15 -8.05 -0.15
C ALA A 86 1.35 -7.58 -1.37
N ASN A 87 0.14 -8.09 -1.62
CA ASN A 87 -0.79 -7.44 -2.56
C ASN A 87 -1.10 -6.00 -2.11
N GLY A 88 -1.41 -5.80 -0.83
CA GLY A 88 -1.66 -4.47 -0.25
C GLY A 88 -0.43 -3.58 -0.34
N ALA A 89 0.75 -4.11 0.01
CA ALA A 89 2.02 -3.37 -0.10
C ALA A 89 2.32 -2.94 -1.55
N TRP A 90 2.14 -3.84 -2.53
CA TRP A 90 2.31 -3.50 -3.95
C TRP A 90 1.27 -2.49 -4.45
N ALA A 91 0.03 -2.57 -3.99
CA ALA A 91 -1.00 -1.57 -4.31
C ALA A 91 -0.56 -0.17 -3.85
N VAL A 92 -0.03 -0.07 -2.63
CA VAL A 92 0.55 1.18 -2.11
C VAL A 92 1.75 1.63 -2.94
N ALA A 93 2.71 0.74 -3.23
CA ALA A 93 3.91 1.05 -4.03
C ALA A 93 3.55 1.62 -5.41
N ASN A 94 2.59 1.01 -6.10
CA ASN A 94 2.09 1.47 -7.38
C ASN A 94 1.42 2.84 -7.26
N ARG A 95 0.64 3.05 -6.20
CA ARG A 95 -0.02 4.34 -5.96
C ARG A 95 0.97 5.46 -5.68
N LEU A 96 1.99 5.21 -4.87
CA LEU A 96 3.09 6.14 -4.61
C LEU A 96 3.81 6.52 -5.90
N THR A 97 4.15 5.54 -6.74
CA THR A 97 4.81 5.77 -8.02
C THR A 97 3.98 6.66 -8.94
N GLY A 98 2.66 6.49 -8.95
CA GLY A 98 1.74 7.37 -9.66
C GLY A 98 1.81 8.83 -9.18
N VAL A 99 1.96 9.07 -7.88
CA VAL A 99 2.16 10.43 -7.34
C VAL A 99 3.49 11.02 -7.82
N VAL A 100 4.57 10.26 -7.70
CA VAL A 100 5.92 10.68 -8.13
C VAL A 100 5.93 11.04 -9.62
N ALA A 101 5.35 10.19 -10.47
CA ALA A 101 5.26 10.44 -11.91
C ALA A 101 4.43 11.70 -12.24
N ASN A 102 3.32 11.93 -11.54
CA ASN A 102 2.52 13.14 -11.73
C ASN A 102 3.29 14.41 -11.34
N GLN A 103 4.01 14.38 -10.21
CA GLN A 103 4.85 15.50 -9.79
C GLN A 103 5.99 15.75 -10.78
N GLN A 104 6.61 14.70 -11.32
CA GLN A 104 7.62 14.83 -12.37
C GLN A 104 7.07 15.58 -13.59
N VAL A 105 5.89 15.20 -14.08
CA VAL A 105 5.24 15.89 -15.21
C VAL A 105 4.96 17.35 -14.88
N MET A 106 4.42 17.63 -13.70
CA MET A 106 4.13 19.01 -13.26
C MET A 106 5.40 19.87 -13.20
N VAL A 107 6.49 19.37 -12.62
CA VAL A 107 7.75 20.11 -12.52
C VAL A 107 8.42 20.28 -13.89
N MET A 108 8.29 19.31 -14.79
CA MET A 108 8.81 19.43 -16.15
C MET A 108 8.10 20.51 -16.99
N GLN A 109 6.89 20.93 -16.61
CA GLN A 109 6.20 22.07 -17.24
C GLN A 109 6.68 23.44 -16.74
N ILE A 110 7.38 23.49 -15.60
CA ILE A 110 7.97 24.72 -15.07
C ILE A 110 9.22 25.09 -15.90
N PRO A 111 9.45 26.37 -16.22
CA PRO A 111 10.66 26.82 -16.90
C PRO A 111 11.94 26.35 -16.18
N VAL A 112 12.96 25.91 -16.94
CA VAL A 112 14.15 25.25 -16.40
C VAL A 112 14.84 26.10 -15.33
N GLU A 113 14.92 27.40 -15.55
CA GLU A 113 15.53 28.38 -14.64
C GLU A 113 14.78 28.52 -13.30
N GLN A 114 13.49 28.16 -13.27
CA GLN A 114 12.65 28.20 -12.07
C GLN A 114 12.60 26.87 -11.32
N ARG A 115 12.90 25.74 -11.99
CA ARG A 115 12.83 24.39 -11.37
C ARG A 115 13.68 24.24 -10.12
N ARG A 116 14.80 24.96 -10.02
CA ARG A 116 15.69 24.94 -8.83
C ARG A 116 15.05 25.44 -7.54
N TYR A 117 13.91 26.15 -7.65
CA TYR A 117 13.18 26.69 -6.50
C TYR A 117 11.98 25.83 -6.11
N VAL A 118 11.71 24.73 -6.83
CA VAL A 118 10.61 23.82 -6.50
C VAL A 118 11.05 22.97 -5.31
N PRO A 119 10.35 23.04 -4.16
CA PRO A 119 10.72 22.25 -3.00
C PRO A 119 10.47 20.76 -3.21
N GLU A 120 11.22 19.91 -2.52
CA GLU A 120 11.12 18.45 -2.63
C GLU A 120 9.76 17.91 -2.18
N SER A 121 9.05 18.65 -1.31
CA SER A 121 7.65 18.36 -0.94
C SER A 121 6.66 18.43 -2.09
N VAL A 122 7.05 19.06 -3.20
CA VAL A 122 6.29 19.13 -4.44
C VAL A 122 6.96 18.22 -5.47
N SER A 123 8.24 18.44 -5.79
CA SER A 123 8.88 17.74 -6.91
C SER A 123 9.03 16.23 -6.72
N LEU A 124 9.29 15.75 -5.49
CA LEU A 124 9.71 14.37 -5.21
C LEU A 124 10.84 13.90 -6.16
N SER A 125 11.75 14.82 -6.50
CA SER A 125 12.76 14.62 -7.53
C SER A 125 13.76 13.51 -7.20
N SER A 126 14.02 13.29 -5.91
CA SER A 126 14.82 12.17 -5.40
C SER A 126 14.23 10.79 -5.74
N LEU A 127 12.93 10.72 -6.05
CA LEU A 127 12.23 9.48 -6.38
C LEU A 127 12.04 9.27 -7.89
N TRP A 128 12.43 10.23 -8.73
CA TRP A 128 12.17 10.14 -10.18
C TRP A 128 12.95 9.00 -10.84
N GLY A 129 12.26 8.23 -11.66
CA GLY A 129 12.85 7.11 -12.41
C GLY A 129 13.06 5.84 -11.60
N LEU A 130 12.78 5.86 -10.30
CA LEU A 130 12.75 4.66 -9.45
C LEU A 130 11.60 3.74 -9.84
N SER A 131 11.82 2.44 -9.68
CA SER A 131 10.77 1.41 -9.78
C SER A 131 9.80 1.48 -8.59
N PRO A 132 8.60 0.89 -8.66
CA PRO A 132 7.68 0.89 -7.53
C PRO A 132 8.27 0.28 -6.25
N HIS A 133 9.11 -0.75 -6.38
CA HIS A 133 9.85 -1.34 -5.27
C HIS A 133 10.82 -0.33 -4.62
N GLU A 134 11.61 0.37 -5.42
CA GLU A 134 12.56 1.39 -4.94
C GLU A 134 11.84 2.60 -4.32
N VAL A 135 10.73 3.06 -4.92
CA VAL A 135 9.87 4.11 -4.35
C VAL A 135 9.32 3.66 -3.00
N PHE A 136 8.80 2.42 -2.91
CA PHE A 136 8.28 1.88 -1.66
C PHE A 136 9.35 1.90 -0.56
N HIS A 137 10.55 1.38 -0.84
CA HIS A 137 11.63 1.37 0.16
C HIS A 137 12.17 2.76 0.49
N ALA A 138 12.19 3.69 -0.47
CA ALA A 138 12.53 5.08 -0.17
C ALA A 138 11.50 5.74 0.77
N VAL A 139 10.22 5.38 0.66
CA VAL A 139 9.16 5.95 1.50
C VAL A 139 9.03 5.26 2.85
N TYR A 140 9.14 3.93 2.88
CA TYR A 140 8.84 3.12 4.06
C TYR A 140 10.07 2.61 4.79
N GLY A 141 11.21 2.53 4.12
CA GLY A 141 12.37 1.76 4.57
C GLY A 141 12.10 0.25 4.48
N GLU A 142 12.72 -0.49 5.38
CA GLU A 142 12.51 -1.94 5.51
C GLU A 142 11.32 -2.21 6.42
N VAL A 143 10.23 -2.72 5.87
CA VAL A 143 9.01 -3.07 6.63
C VAL A 143 8.96 -4.56 6.87
N THR A 144 8.79 -4.96 8.14
CA THR A 144 8.59 -6.36 8.52
C THR A 144 7.20 -6.57 9.11
N PHE A 145 6.41 -7.46 8.51
CA PHE A 145 5.15 -7.95 9.04
C PHE A 145 5.41 -9.14 9.97
N LEU A 146 5.20 -8.94 11.26
CA LEU A 146 5.37 -9.93 12.31
C LEU A 146 4.02 -10.54 12.69
N ARG A 147 3.90 -11.86 12.58
CA ARG A 147 2.80 -12.61 13.21
C ARG A 147 3.25 -13.08 14.58
N ALA A 148 2.64 -12.52 15.63
CA ALA A 148 2.88 -12.94 17.00
C ALA A 148 2.42 -14.39 17.21
N SER A 149 3.23 -15.19 17.89
CA SER A 149 2.94 -16.61 18.19
C SER A 149 2.15 -16.83 19.47
N THR A 150 2.02 -15.80 20.31
CA THR A 150 1.44 -15.88 21.66
C THR A 150 0.57 -14.66 21.92
N GLY A 151 -0.69 -14.90 22.25
CA GLY A 151 -1.68 -13.86 22.49
C GLY A 151 -3.07 -14.48 22.58
N ASP A 152 -3.91 -13.93 23.45
CA ASP A 152 -5.30 -14.37 23.63
C ASP A 152 -6.05 -14.40 22.28
N VAL A 153 -6.94 -15.36 22.08
CA VAL A 153 -7.66 -15.58 20.79
C VAL A 153 -8.77 -14.55 20.53
N SER A 154 -8.83 -13.48 21.33
CA SER A 154 -9.84 -12.43 21.24
C SER A 154 -9.22 -11.05 21.03
N GLY A 155 -9.65 -10.36 19.98
CA GLY A 155 -9.38 -8.92 19.79
C GLY A 155 -8.80 -8.53 18.43
N MET A 156 -8.32 -9.48 17.61
CA MET A 156 -7.87 -9.22 16.23
C MET A 156 -6.88 -8.04 16.11
N TRP A 157 -5.90 -7.98 17.02
CA TRP A 157 -4.98 -6.84 17.13
C TRP A 157 -3.99 -6.76 15.95
N ALA A 158 -3.86 -5.57 15.38
CA ALA A 158 -2.78 -5.19 14.48
C ALA A 158 -2.21 -3.83 14.93
N ALA A 159 -0.89 -3.63 14.80
CA ALA A 159 -0.29 -2.32 15.06
C ALA A 159 1.04 -2.13 14.35
N SER A 160 1.22 -0.93 13.81
CA SER A 160 2.46 -0.47 13.22
C SER A 160 3.39 0.11 14.29
N ASN A 161 4.47 -0.59 14.63
CA ASN A 161 5.44 -0.16 15.63
C ASN A 161 6.78 0.20 15.02
N GLN A 162 6.86 1.32 14.32
CA GLN A 162 8.12 1.76 13.73
C GLN A 162 9.09 2.34 14.79
N ASP A 163 8.60 3.27 15.60
CA ASP A 163 9.37 4.13 16.51
C ASP A 163 9.39 3.63 17.96
N GLY A 164 8.74 2.49 18.24
CA GLY A 164 8.64 1.91 19.58
C GLY A 164 7.49 2.43 20.43
N TRP A 165 6.57 3.23 19.87
CA TRP A 165 5.43 3.77 20.62
C TRP A 165 4.56 2.68 21.26
N VAL A 166 4.46 1.50 20.64
CA VAL A 166 3.62 0.41 21.13
C VAL A 166 4.02 -0.03 22.53
N GLN A 167 5.31 0.04 22.88
CA GLN A 167 5.77 -0.35 24.23
C GLN A 167 5.16 0.52 25.33
N GLY A 168 4.93 1.81 25.05
CA GLY A 168 4.33 2.77 25.97
C GLY A 168 2.81 2.93 25.86
N SER A 169 2.15 2.22 24.94
CA SER A 169 0.70 2.32 24.76
C SER A 169 -0.06 1.77 25.97
N ASN A 170 -1.07 2.50 26.43
CA ASN A 170 -2.01 2.02 27.46
C ASN A 170 -3.22 1.31 26.84
N ASP A 171 -3.44 1.49 25.54
CA ASP A 171 -4.59 0.95 24.81
C ASP A 171 -4.33 -0.49 24.32
N LEU A 172 -3.06 -0.92 24.33
CA LEU A 172 -2.65 -2.25 23.86
C LEU A 172 -2.38 -3.22 25.04
N PRO A 173 -2.86 -4.47 24.95
CA PRO A 173 -2.58 -5.49 25.95
C PRO A 173 -1.07 -5.68 26.18
N ALA A 174 -0.66 -5.89 27.44
CA ALA A 174 0.74 -6.02 27.81
C ALA A 174 1.47 -7.12 27.03
N TRP A 175 0.80 -8.25 26.76
CA TRP A 175 1.36 -9.34 25.97
C TRP A 175 1.62 -8.92 24.51
N PHE A 176 0.73 -8.12 23.91
CA PHE A 176 0.86 -7.65 22.53
C PHE A 176 1.98 -6.63 22.41
N ARG A 177 2.10 -5.72 23.40
CA ARG A 177 3.22 -4.77 23.49
C ARG A 177 4.58 -5.46 23.55
N ALA A 178 4.65 -6.60 24.25
CA ALA A 178 5.86 -7.42 24.29
C ALA A 178 6.08 -8.20 22.98
N ALA A 179 5.01 -8.64 22.33
CA ALA A 179 5.07 -9.39 21.08
C ALA A 179 5.35 -8.51 19.84
N CYS A 180 5.26 -7.19 19.96
CA CYS A 180 5.45 -6.24 18.86
C CYS A 180 6.66 -5.31 19.04
N PRO A 181 7.89 -5.77 18.76
CA PRO A 181 9.08 -4.93 18.90
C PRO A 181 9.14 -3.81 17.85
N PRO A 182 9.88 -2.71 18.13
CA PRO A 182 10.11 -1.64 17.15
C PRO A 182 10.62 -2.16 15.81
N GLY A 183 10.28 -1.47 14.72
CA GLY A 183 10.60 -1.86 13.35
C GLY A 183 9.70 -2.97 12.77
N ASN A 184 8.51 -3.21 13.34
CA ASN A 184 7.59 -4.23 12.84
C ASN A 184 6.14 -3.72 12.78
N ILE A 185 5.40 -4.17 11.77
CA ILE A 185 3.94 -4.18 11.77
C ILE A 185 3.52 -5.52 12.31
N CYS A 186 2.79 -5.53 13.42
CA CYS A 186 2.54 -6.75 14.17
C CYS A 186 1.08 -7.15 14.10
N TYR A 187 0.85 -8.44 13.95
CA TYR A 187 -0.47 -9.05 13.93
C TYR A 187 -0.56 -10.10 15.02
N ASP A 188 -1.65 -10.06 15.78
CA ASP A 188 -2.01 -11.13 16.68
C ASP A 188 -2.44 -12.40 15.90
N ALA A 189 -2.24 -13.57 16.52
CA ALA A 189 -2.60 -14.85 15.92
C ALA A 189 -4.12 -14.98 15.65
N SER A 190 -4.98 -14.33 16.45
CA SER A 190 -6.44 -14.35 16.29
C SER A 190 -6.92 -13.69 15.01
N VAL A 191 -6.16 -12.76 14.41
CA VAL A 191 -6.49 -12.21 13.08
C VAL A 191 -6.59 -13.32 12.03
N PHE A 192 -5.97 -14.47 12.27
CA PHE A 192 -5.83 -15.58 11.32
C PHE A 192 -6.59 -16.85 11.73
N THR A 193 -7.46 -16.81 12.76
CA THR A 193 -8.20 -18.00 13.23
C THR A 193 -9.52 -18.22 12.46
N ARG A 194 -10.10 -19.42 12.57
CA ARG A 194 -11.27 -19.81 11.78
C ARG A 194 -12.50 -19.01 12.24
N GLY A 195 -13.12 -18.24 11.34
CA GLY A 195 -14.24 -17.35 11.64
C GLY A 195 -13.88 -15.86 11.68
N THR A 196 -12.58 -15.52 11.59
CA THR A 196 -12.14 -14.13 11.41
C THR A 196 -12.10 -13.73 9.95
N THR A 197 -12.40 -12.46 9.70
CA THR A 197 -12.64 -11.87 8.37
C THR A 197 -11.41 -11.73 7.49
N ALA A 198 -10.22 -12.23 7.88
CA ALA A 198 -8.95 -12.01 7.16
C ALA A 198 -8.99 -12.37 5.66
N PHE A 199 -9.81 -13.35 5.26
CA PHE A 199 -10.09 -13.68 3.85
C PHE A 199 -11.51 -13.35 3.40
N ASN A 200 -12.32 -12.68 4.21
CA ASN A 200 -13.56 -12.14 3.71
C ASN A 200 -13.23 -11.18 2.58
N GLU A 201 -13.71 -11.51 1.40
CA GLU A 201 -13.56 -10.68 0.24
C GLU A 201 -14.60 -9.58 0.27
N VAL A 202 -14.13 -8.35 0.11
CA VAL A 202 -14.93 -7.16 -0.01
C VAL A 202 -14.47 -6.44 -1.26
N ASP A 203 -15.34 -6.34 -2.26
CA ASP A 203 -15.03 -5.70 -3.53
C ASP A 203 -13.75 -6.27 -4.20
N GLY A 204 -13.53 -7.58 -4.08
CA GLY A 204 -12.36 -8.27 -4.66
C GLY A 204 -11.05 -8.13 -3.87
N HIS A 205 -11.10 -7.57 -2.67
CA HIS A 205 -9.96 -7.45 -1.75
C HIS A 205 -10.22 -8.21 -0.46
N THR A 206 -9.19 -8.87 0.08
CA THR A 206 -9.29 -9.52 1.39
C THR A 206 -9.18 -8.51 2.52
N GLN A 207 -9.83 -8.75 3.65
CA GLN A 207 -9.68 -7.86 4.82
C GLN A 207 -8.22 -7.72 5.28
N LEU A 208 -7.43 -8.80 5.21
CA LEU A 208 -6.01 -8.76 5.57
C LEU A 208 -5.19 -7.87 4.63
N GLU A 209 -5.52 -7.86 3.33
CA GLU A 209 -4.92 -6.94 2.37
C GLU A 209 -5.25 -5.49 2.71
N LEU A 210 -6.52 -5.17 2.98
CA LEU A 210 -6.95 -3.82 3.35
C LEU A 210 -6.31 -3.37 4.67
N ASN A 211 -6.22 -4.27 5.66
CA ASN A 211 -5.53 -4.00 6.91
C ASN A 211 -4.03 -3.75 6.71
N ALA A 212 -3.35 -4.50 5.85
CA ALA A 212 -1.95 -4.23 5.54
C ALA A 212 -1.75 -2.82 4.97
N VAL A 213 -2.67 -2.33 4.12
CA VAL A 213 -2.65 -0.95 3.62
C VAL A 213 -2.91 0.08 4.72
N HIS A 214 -3.87 -0.20 5.61
CA HIS A 214 -4.14 0.62 6.79
C HIS A 214 -2.88 0.78 7.66
N GLU A 215 -2.24 -0.33 8.01
CA GLU A 215 -1.01 -0.33 8.81
C GLU A 215 0.16 0.35 8.10
N LEU A 216 0.34 0.13 6.80
CA LEU A 216 1.33 0.87 6.02
C LEU A 216 1.04 2.38 6.04
N THR A 217 -0.22 2.81 6.13
CA THR A 217 -0.52 4.24 6.23
C THR A 217 -0.13 4.82 7.60
N HIS A 218 -0.32 4.07 8.69
CA HIS A 218 0.25 4.43 10.00
C HIS A 218 1.76 4.55 9.93
N TRP A 219 2.44 3.60 9.27
CA TRP A 219 3.89 3.61 9.10
C TRP A 219 4.38 4.83 8.31
N LEU A 220 3.69 5.20 7.23
CA LEU A 220 4.00 6.41 6.46
C LEU A 220 3.95 7.65 7.37
N ASP A 221 2.91 7.75 8.18
CA ASP A 221 2.75 8.89 9.08
C ASP A 221 3.78 8.88 10.23
N HIS A 222 4.12 7.71 10.78
CA HIS A 222 5.20 7.56 11.76
C HIS A 222 6.55 8.04 11.18
N ARG A 223 6.90 7.62 9.95
CA ARG A 223 8.09 8.09 9.21
C ARG A 223 8.09 9.61 9.07
N GLY A 224 6.93 10.20 8.77
CA GLY A 224 6.74 11.63 8.65
C GLY A 224 6.71 12.40 9.98
N GLY A 225 7.02 11.74 11.11
CA GLY A 225 6.99 12.36 12.43
C GLY A 225 5.59 12.71 12.90
N ARG A 226 4.58 11.93 12.50
CA ARG A 226 3.15 12.11 12.82
C ARG A 226 2.55 13.44 12.36
N LYS A 227 3.19 14.09 11.39
CA LYS A 227 2.75 15.38 10.84
C LYS A 227 1.54 15.26 9.92
N ALA A 228 1.35 14.13 9.24
CA ALA A 228 0.20 13.93 8.37
C ALA A 228 -1.09 13.85 9.19
N ARG A 229 -1.09 13.07 10.29
CA ARG A 229 -2.24 12.98 11.20
C ARG A 229 -2.51 14.32 11.92
N ALA A 230 -1.47 15.07 12.27
CA ALA A 230 -1.62 16.40 12.87
C ALA A 230 -2.23 17.41 11.88
N HIS A 231 -1.79 17.37 10.61
CA HIS A 231 -2.38 18.20 9.56
C HIS A 231 -3.86 17.85 9.32
N LEU A 232 -4.18 16.56 9.24
CA LEU A 232 -5.56 16.08 9.15
C LEU A 232 -6.40 16.63 10.31
N ALA A 233 -5.88 16.54 11.52
CA ALA A 233 -6.58 17.01 12.71
C ALA A 233 -6.85 18.52 12.68
N SER A 234 -5.88 19.31 12.22
CA SER A 234 -6.05 20.76 12.05
C SER A 234 -7.06 21.13 10.96
N THR A 235 -7.34 20.22 10.03
CA THR A 235 -8.28 20.43 8.92
C THR A 235 -9.73 20.12 9.32
N TRP A 236 -9.96 19.35 10.39
CA TRP A 236 -11.31 18.94 10.80
C TRP A 236 -12.27 20.09 11.13
N SER A 237 -11.76 21.20 11.67
CA SER A 237 -12.60 22.34 12.01
C SER A 237 -13.08 23.13 10.78
N THR A 238 -12.48 22.92 9.61
CA THR A 238 -12.75 23.71 8.39
C THR A 238 -13.30 22.85 7.24
N ALA A 239 -12.96 21.57 7.18
CA ALA A 239 -13.58 20.60 6.29
C ALA A 239 -14.06 19.40 7.13
N SER A 240 -15.35 19.05 7.00
CA SER A 240 -15.87 17.83 7.63
C SER A 240 -15.29 16.60 6.94
N LEU A 241 -14.06 16.26 7.33
CA LEU A 241 -13.38 15.01 7.05
C LEU A 241 -13.73 14.01 8.17
N GLN A 242 -14.96 14.05 8.67
CA GLN A 242 -15.49 13.10 9.65
C GLN A 242 -16.09 11.89 8.94
N ARG A 243 -16.25 10.78 9.66
CA ARG A 243 -16.79 9.52 9.15
C ARG A 243 -18.22 9.71 8.63
N GLY A 244 -18.53 9.12 7.48
CA GLY A 244 -19.87 9.13 6.91
C GLY A 244 -20.66 7.89 7.32
N ALA A 245 -21.92 7.78 6.88
CA ALA A 245 -22.62 6.50 6.93
C ALA A 245 -21.84 5.48 6.07
N GLY A 246 -21.46 4.34 6.66
CA GLY A 246 -20.63 3.32 5.99
C GLY A 246 -19.12 3.44 6.22
N GLY A 247 -18.64 4.48 6.88
CA GLY A 247 -17.22 4.62 7.23
C GLY A 247 -16.46 5.62 6.38
N TRP A 248 -15.14 5.43 6.31
CA TRP A 248 -14.21 6.33 5.62
C TRP A 248 -14.17 6.11 4.11
N ALA A 249 -14.43 4.87 3.68
CA ALA A 249 -14.69 4.50 2.30
C ALA A 249 -16.17 4.67 1.90
N GLY A 250 -17.10 4.93 2.84
CA GLY A 250 -18.52 5.12 2.54
C GLY A 250 -19.30 3.81 2.40
N ASP A 251 -20.11 3.67 1.35
CA ASP A 251 -21.04 2.54 1.11
C ASP A 251 -20.38 1.17 0.84
N PHE A 252 -19.12 0.97 1.25
CA PHE A 252 -18.36 -0.27 1.06
C PHE A 252 -18.10 -0.95 2.42
N PRO A 253 -19.03 -1.80 2.90
CA PRO A 253 -18.86 -2.53 4.16
C PRO A 253 -17.58 -3.36 4.17
N GLY A 254 -16.71 -3.20 5.19
CA GLY A 254 -15.45 -3.93 5.34
C GLY A 254 -14.18 -3.16 4.90
N TRP A 255 -14.34 -1.99 4.28
CA TRP A 255 -13.21 -1.09 3.96
C TRP A 255 -12.71 -0.25 5.13
N GLN A 256 -13.38 -0.35 6.27
CA GLN A 256 -13.00 0.28 7.52
C GLN A 256 -12.30 -0.75 8.40
N GLN A 257 -11.11 -0.44 8.91
CA GLN A 257 -10.38 -1.33 9.82
C GLN A 257 -10.54 -0.92 11.29
N SER A 258 -10.88 0.34 11.55
CA SER A 258 -11.08 0.85 12.89
C SER A 258 -12.31 1.75 12.97
N ASP A 259 -13.13 1.57 14.01
CA ASP A 259 -14.24 2.47 14.36
C ASP A 259 -13.79 3.65 15.25
N GLU A 260 -12.51 3.68 15.63
CA GLU A 260 -11.99 4.72 16.48
C GLU A 260 -11.87 6.07 15.74
N PRO A 261 -12.29 7.19 16.35
CA PRO A 261 -12.26 8.50 15.71
C PRO A 261 -10.87 9.17 15.75
N GLY A 262 -9.84 8.46 16.23
CA GLY A 262 -8.49 8.99 16.38
C GLY A 262 -7.88 9.40 15.04
N GLN A 263 -7.24 10.57 14.97
CA GLN A 263 -6.66 11.11 13.72
C GLN A 263 -5.71 10.17 12.99
N GLY A 264 -5.00 9.29 13.71
CA GLY A 264 -4.17 8.25 13.12
C GLY A 264 -5.00 7.21 12.39
N GLU A 265 -6.00 6.64 13.07
CA GLU A 265 -6.92 5.63 12.52
C GLU A 265 -7.71 6.16 11.32
N VAL A 266 -8.20 7.39 11.42
CA VAL A 266 -8.89 8.07 10.32
C VAL A 266 -7.98 8.24 9.11
N LEU A 267 -6.74 8.71 9.32
CA LEU A 267 -5.77 8.83 8.24
C LEU A 267 -5.48 7.47 7.62
N ALA A 268 -5.33 6.43 8.44
CA ALA A 268 -5.03 5.08 8.00
C ALA A 268 -6.15 4.47 7.14
N ASP A 269 -7.40 4.61 7.56
CA ASP A 269 -8.56 4.19 6.75
C ASP A 269 -8.72 5.03 5.47
N MET A 270 -8.45 6.34 5.52
CA MET A 270 -8.37 7.17 4.31
C MET A 270 -7.23 6.72 3.38
N GLY A 271 -6.15 6.16 3.92
CA GLY A 271 -5.06 5.55 3.15
C GLY A 271 -5.51 4.37 2.28
N ILE A 272 -6.41 3.54 2.81
CA ILE A 272 -7.04 2.44 2.04
C ILE A 272 -7.82 3.01 0.87
N GLY A 273 -8.74 3.94 1.13
CA GLY A 273 -9.55 4.58 0.08
C GLY A 273 -8.69 5.29 -0.97
N TRP A 274 -7.60 5.93 -0.56
CA TRP A 274 -6.65 6.56 -1.47
C TRP A 274 -5.90 5.56 -2.35
N THR A 275 -5.48 4.43 -1.78
CA THR A 275 -4.70 3.39 -2.45
C THR A 275 -5.49 2.79 -3.60
N TYR A 276 -6.75 2.42 -3.34
CA TYR A 276 -7.60 1.76 -4.34
C TYR A 276 -8.53 2.73 -5.09
N GLY A 277 -8.48 4.03 -4.78
CA GLY A 277 -9.39 5.02 -5.38
C GLY A 277 -10.86 4.78 -5.03
N ARG A 278 -11.13 4.19 -3.86
CA ARG A 278 -12.47 3.86 -3.37
C ARG A 278 -12.91 4.84 -2.30
N TRP A 279 -14.05 5.48 -2.53
CA TRP A 279 -14.59 6.54 -1.68
C TRP A 279 -16.11 6.50 -1.71
N ALA A 280 -16.72 7.03 -0.67
CA ALA A 280 -18.17 7.17 -0.58
C ALA A 280 -18.69 7.94 -1.80
N ASN A 281 -19.83 7.53 -2.35
CA ASN A 281 -20.48 8.27 -3.42
C ASN A 281 -21.31 9.44 -2.86
N ASP A 282 -20.68 10.24 -2.01
CA ASP A 282 -21.27 11.40 -1.36
C ASP A 282 -20.29 12.58 -1.29
N ARG A 283 -20.75 13.71 -0.73
CA ARG A 283 -19.92 14.90 -0.56
C ARG A 283 -18.68 14.64 0.31
N LEU A 284 -18.80 13.79 1.34
CA LEU A 284 -17.71 13.54 2.28
C LEU A 284 -16.62 12.66 1.64
N GLY A 285 -16.99 11.65 0.88
CA GLY A 285 -16.08 10.83 0.08
C GLY A 285 -15.29 11.66 -0.93
N ALA A 286 -15.95 12.57 -1.65
CA ALA A 286 -15.28 13.49 -2.57
C ALA A 286 -14.29 14.43 -1.86
N LEU A 287 -14.65 14.93 -0.67
CA LEU A 287 -13.76 15.78 0.14
C LEU A 287 -12.53 15.00 0.63
N ARG A 288 -12.69 13.78 1.14
CA ARG A 288 -11.59 12.90 1.58
C ARG A 288 -10.67 12.53 0.43
N ALA A 289 -11.23 12.17 -0.73
CA ALA A 289 -10.46 11.88 -1.94
C ALA A 289 -9.61 13.07 -2.37
N SER A 290 -10.21 14.27 -2.39
CA SER A 290 -9.52 15.51 -2.74
C SER A 290 -8.43 15.86 -1.73
N TYR A 291 -8.71 15.69 -0.43
CA TYR A 291 -7.75 15.88 0.64
C TYR A 291 -6.53 14.97 0.46
N MET A 292 -6.74 13.65 0.30
CA MET A 292 -5.62 12.71 0.13
C MET A 292 -4.84 13.02 -1.14
N LYS A 293 -5.52 13.29 -2.26
CA LYS A 293 -4.85 13.66 -3.52
C LYS A 293 -3.96 14.90 -3.37
N ALA A 294 -4.42 15.91 -2.64
CA ALA A 294 -3.67 17.15 -2.46
C ALA A 294 -2.47 17.01 -1.51
N ASN A 295 -2.59 16.14 -0.48
CA ASN A 295 -1.61 16.10 0.60
C ASN A 295 -0.60 14.94 0.51
N MET A 296 -0.90 13.88 -0.23
CA MET A 296 0.01 12.73 -0.36
C MET A 296 1.42 13.08 -0.85
N PRO A 297 1.65 14.00 -1.81
CA PRO A 297 3.01 14.42 -2.15
C PRO A 297 3.82 14.92 -0.94
N VAL A 298 3.18 15.71 -0.08
CA VAL A 298 3.81 16.24 1.14
C VAL A 298 4.04 15.12 2.16
N PHE A 299 3.07 14.23 2.35
CA PHE A 299 3.21 13.10 3.29
C PHE A 299 4.34 12.15 2.88
N ILE A 300 4.47 11.87 1.57
CA ILE A 300 5.56 11.10 0.99
C ILE A 300 6.90 11.79 1.26
N ALA A 301 7.01 13.08 0.98
CA ALA A 301 8.25 13.82 1.21
C ALA A 301 8.66 13.86 2.69
N LEU A 302 7.69 14.01 3.60
CA LEU A 302 7.93 13.93 5.04
C LEU A 302 8.46 12.56 5.46
N ALA A 303 7.90 11.49 4.91
CA ALA A 303 8.36 10.13 5.22
C ALA A 303 9.77 9.84 4.68
N VAL A 304 10.06 10.27 3.45
CA VAL A 304 11.40 10.15 2.83
C VAL A 304 12.44 10.95 3.63
N ALA A 305 12.11 12.18 4.04
CA ALA A 305 13.00 13.03 4.82
C ALA A 305 13.22 12.51 6.25
N GLY A 306 12.36 11.63 6.75
CA GLY A 306 12.53 10.96 8.02
C GLY A 306 13.49 9.79 8.00
N ASN A 307 14.06 9.41 6.83
CA ASN A 307 15.09 8.37 6.67
C ASN A 307 16.46 8.75 7.21
#